data_AF-A0A2E0SIR5-F1
#
_entry.id   AF-A0A2E0SIR5-F1
#
_cell.length_a   1.000
_cell.length_b   1.000
_cell.length_c   1.000
_cell.angle_alpha   90.00
_cell.angle_beta   90.00
_cell.angle_gamma   90.00
#
_symmetry.space_group_name_H-M   'P 1'
#
loop_
_entity.id
_entity.type
_entity.pdbx_description
1 polymer ?
#
loop_
_entity_poly.entity_id
_entity_poly.type
_entity_poly.pdbx_seq_one_letter_code
_entity_poly.pdbx_strand_id
1 'polypeptide(L)'
;MAYETVRNIVELIRDKHRQMRDALEAPRARAKSPKVAVTLEYLQKDEQELQLMLGNAQSTGEKEVLDTWLQYIPDEELQATVAQTEFTPDMSVEDIIEEKMKFDQAMIEFLDHNIRETSIPRVEEFFKSLRDHVQSRAAQHAWATREEQAGSDLPQFEL
;
A
#
# COMPACT_ATOMS: atom_id res chain seq x y z
N MET A 1 3.24 -27.37 -2.34
CA MET A 1 3.10 -26.26 -3.31
C MET A 1 1.66 -25.84 -3.25
N ALA A 2 1.39 -24.64 -2.74
CA ALA A 2 0.04 -24.07 -2.75
C ALA A 2 -0.19 -23.38 -4.10
N TYR A 3 -1.42 -23.38 -4.57
CA TYR A 3 -1.84 -22.63 -5.74
C TYR A 3 -2.94 -21.68 -5.30
N GLU A 4 -2.86 -20.45 -5.77
CA GLU A 4 -3.87 -19.43 -5.47
C GLU A 4 -4.29 -18.75 -6.77
N THR A 5 -5.51 -18.23 -6.78
CA THR A 5 -5.98 -17.44 -7.91
C THR A 5 -5.42 -16.02 -7.84
N VAL A 6 -5.25 -15.37 -8.99
CA VAL A 6 -4.91 -13.93 -9.03
C VAL A 6 -5.92 -13.13 -8.20
N ARG A 7 -7.21 -13.51 -8.24
CA ARG A 7 -8.26 -12.94 -7.38
C ARG A 7 -7.91 -13.00 -5.90
N ASN A 8 -7.47 -14.15 -5.40
CA ASN A 8 -7.11 -14.33 -3.99
C ASN A 8 -5.87 -13.50 -3.63
N ILE A 9 -4.89 -13.40 -4.53
CA ILE A 9 -3.71 -12.55 -4.34
C ILE A 9 -4.13 -11.07 -4.28
N VAL A 10 -5.04 -10.62 -5.14
CA VAL A 10 -5.58 -9.25 -5.11
C VAL A 10 -6.36 -8.99 -3.83
N GLU A 11 -7.15 -9.95 -3.35
CA GLU A 11 -7.87 -9.83 -2.07
C GLU A 11 -6.89 -9.74 -0.89
N LEU A 12 -5.83 -10.54 -0.91
CA LEU A 12 -4.76 -10.49 0.08
C LEU A 12 -4.13 -9.10 0.14
N ILE A 13 -3.74 -8.55 -1.01
CA ILE A 13 -3.15 -7.19 -1.09
C ILE A 13 -4.14 -6.17 -0.53
N ARG A 14 -5.41 -6.23 -0.96
CA ARG A 14 -6.49 -5.35 -0.47
C ARG A 14 -6.65 -5.43 1.05
N ASP A 15 -6.53 -6.63 1.61
CA ASP A 15 -6.63 -6.88 3.04
C ASP A 15 -5.44 -6.30 3.82
N LYS A 16 -4.22 -6.31 3.26
CA LYS A 16 -3.05 -5.66 3.90
C LYS A 16 -3.21 -4.13 3.91
N HIS A 17 -3.65 -3.53 2.82
CA HIS A 17 -3.94 -2.09 2.77
C HIS A 17 -5.08 -1.69 3.73
N ARG A 18 -6.09 -2.55 3.89
CA ARG A 18 -7.12 -2.36 4.93
C ARG A 18 -6.52 -2.34 6.34
N GLN A 19 -5.66 -3.30 6.66
CA GLN A 19 -4.98 -3.36 7.97
C GLN A 19 -4.14 -2.10 8.22
N MET A 20 -3.40 -1.64 7.21
CA MET A 20 -2.62 -0.40 7.26
C MET A 20 -3.51 0.82 7.57
N ARG A 21 -4.61 0.97 6.84
CA ARG A 21 -5.59 2.04 7.05
C ARG A 21 -6.17 2.02 8.48
N ASP A 22 -6.52 0.84 8.97
CA ASP A 22 -7.13 0.68 10.29
C ASP A 22 -6.09 0.98 11.40
N ALA A 23 -4.81 0.63 11.19
CA ALA A 23 -3.71 0.95 12.10
C ALA A 23 -3.45 2.48 12.22
N LEU A 24 -3.76 3.26 11.19
CA LEU A 24 -3.62 4.72 11.19
C LEU A 24 -4.75 5.44 11.96
N GLU A 25 -5.90 4.80 12.18
CA GLU A 25 -7.09 5.46 12.73
C GLU A 25 -6.94 5.87 14.20
N ALA A 26 -6.50 4.93 15.05
CA ALA A 26 -6.38 5.17 16.48
C ALA A 26 -5.31 6.23 16.83
N PRO A 27 -4.13 6.24 16.18
CA PRO A 27 -3.12 7.29 16.37
C PRO A 27 -3.61 8.65 15.87
N ARG A 28 -4.35 8.70 14.76
CA ARG A 28 -4.92 9.95 14.23
C ARG A 28 -5.84 10.62 15.25
N ALA A 29 -6.72 9.84 15.89
CA ALA A 29 -7.64 10.34 16.90
C ALA A 29 -6.95 10.84 18.19
N ARG A 30 -5.69 10.44 18.43
CA ARG A 30 -4.93 10.75 19.64
C ARG A 30 -3.71 11.63 19.37
N ALA A 31 -3.50 12.05 18.12
CA ALA A 31 -2.35 12.82 17.71
C ALA A 31 -2.29 14.15 18.46
N LYS A 32 -1.13 14.43 19.08
CA LYS A 32 -0.92 15.66 19.85
C LYS A 32 -0.57 16.86 18.97
N SER A 33 -0.10 16.59 17.75
CA SER A 33 0.29 17.60 16.76
C SER A 33 -0.73 17.65 15.62
N PRO A 34 -1.24 18.84 15.25
CA PRO A 34 -2.07 19.01 14.06
C PRO A 34 -1.38 18.50 12.79
N LYS A 35 -0.06 18.66 12.69
CA LYS A 35 0.73 18.19 11.55
C LYS A 35 0.67 16.67 11.42
N VAL A 36 0.89 15.95 12.53
CA VAL A 36 0.81 14.48 12.61
C VAL A 36 -0.60 14.00 12.30
N ALA A 37 -1.63 14.66 12.81
CA ALA A 37 -3.02 14.31 12.53
C ALA A 37 -3.34 14.42 11.03
N VAL A 38 -2.88 15.49 10.37
CA VAL A 38 -3.05 15.70 8.93
C VAL A 38 -2.30 14.64 8.12
N THR A 39 -1.05 14.32 8.48
CA THR A 39 -0.28 13.27 7.81
C THR A 39 -0.97 11.91 7.92
N LEU A 40 -1.42 11.54 9.12
CA LEU A 40 -2.14 10.28 9.33
C LEU A 40 -3.46 10.23 8.56
N GLU A 41 -4.19 11.35 8.47
CA GLU A 41 -5.40 11.44 7.66
C GLU A 41 -5.11 11.29 6.16
N TYR A 42 -4.07 11.96 5.68
CA TYR A 42 -3.65 11.86 4.28
C TYR A 42 -3.30 10.42 3.91
N LEU A 43 -2.47 9.74 4.71
CA LEU A 43 -2.12 8.34 4.49
C LEU A 43 -3.34 7.42 4.59
N GLN A 44 -4.27 7.68 5.51
CA GLN A 44 -5.49 6.90 5.63
C GLN A 44 -6.37 7.00 4.36
N LYS A 45 -6.50 8.21 3.78
CA LYS A 45 -7.23 8.43 2.53
C LYS A 45 -6.54 7.74 1.36
N ASP A 46 -5.21 7.87 1.27
CA ASP A 46 -4.39 7.21 0.25
C ASP A 46 -4.63 5.68 0.26
N GLU A 47 -4.58 5.05 1.42
CA GLU A 47 -4.86 3.61 1.59
C GLU A 47 -6.30 3.23 1.19
N GLN A 48 -7.28 4.08 1.51
CA GLN A 48 -8.67 3.87 1.13
C GLN A 48 -8.87 3.92 -0.40
N GLU A 49 -8.23 4.87 -1.09
CA GLU A 49 -8.29 4.97 -2.55
C GLU A 49 -7.73 3.72 -3.22
N LEU A 50 -6.64 3.17 -2.68
CA LEU A 50 -6.06 1.92 -3.18
C LEU A 50 -7.02 0.75 -2.99
N GLN A 51 -7.64 0.65 -1.82
CA GLN A 51 -8.62 -0.39 -1.53
C GLN A 51 -9.81 -0.35 -2.51
N LEU A 52 -10.25 0.85 -2.88
CA LEU A 52 -11.32 1.06 -3.87
C LEU A 52 -10.86 0.69 -5.28
N MET A 53 -9.65 1.10 -5.68
CA MET A 53 -9.06 0.71 -6.96
C MET A 53 -8.97 -0.82 -7.10
N LEU A 54 -8.47 -1.51 -6.08
CA LEU A 54 -8.37 -2.97 -6.06
C LEU A 54 -9.74 -3.65 -6.10
N GLY A 55 -10.70 -3.13 -5.33
CA GLY A 55 -12.09 -3.63 -5.36
C GLY A 55 -12.73 -3.45 -6.75
N ASN A 56 -12.49 -2.32 -7.40
CA ASN A 56 -12.92 -2.08 -8.78
C ASN A 56 -12.25 -3.06 -9.73
N ALA A 57 -10.93 -3.24 -9.64
CA ALA A 57 -10.18 -4.20 -10.46
C ALA A 57 -10.72 -5.64 -10.32
N GLN A 58 -11.17 -6.07 -9.14
CA GLN A 58 -11.81 -7.38 -8.97
C GLN A 58 -13.19 -7.49 -9.62
N SER A 59 -13.93 -6.38 -9.69
CA SER A 59 -15.31 -6.34 -10.21
C SER A 59 -15.39 -6.10 -11.72
N THR A 60 -14.49 -5.27 -12.27
CA THR A 60 -14.46 -4.86 -13.68
C THR A 60 -13.30 -5.45 -14.45
N GLY A 61 -12.34 -6.08 -13.77
CA GLY A 61 -11.18 -6.69 -14.40
C GLY A 61 -11.53 -7.86 -15.31
N GLU A 62 -10.59 -8.22 -16.18
CA GLU A 62 -10.71 -9.39 -17.03
C GLU A 62 -10.84 -10.65 -16.18
N LYS A 63 -12.02 -11.28 -16.19
CA LYS A 63 -12.28 -12.51 -15.43
C LYS A 63 -11.25 -13.61 -15.73
N GLU A 64 -10.80 -13.69 -16.98
CA GLU A 64 -9.75 -14.62 -17.41
C GLU A 64 -8.45 -14.42 -16.62
N VAL A 65 -8.06 -13.17 -16.34
CA VAL A 65 -6.87 -12.87 -15.53
C VAL A 65 -7.11 -13.21 -14.06
N LEU A 66 -8.24 -12.81 -13.49
CA LEU A 66 -8.54 -13.00 -12.07
C LEU A 66 -8.73 -14.47 -11.66
N ASP A 67 -9.31 -15.28 -12.54
CA ASP A 67 -9.58 -16.71 -12.29
C ASP A 67 -8.38 -17.59 -12.70
N THR A 68 -7.26 -16.99 -13.12
CA THR A 68 -6.02 -17.70 -13.40
C THR A 68 -5.39 -18.19 -12.09
N TRP A 69 -5.02 -19.47 -12.08
CA TRP A 69 -4.31 -20.10 -10.98
C TRP A 69 -2.80 -19.91 -11.16
N LEU A 70 -2.14 -19.43 -10.11
CA LEU A 70 -0.70 -19.29 -10.04
C LEU A 70 -0.16 -20.17 -8.93
N GLN A 71 1.09 -20.58 -9.08
CA GLN A 71 1.83 -21.15 -7.96
C GLN A 71 1.96 -20.05 -6.90
N TYR A 72 1.34 -20.27 -5.74
CA TYR A 72 1.30 -19.27 -4.68
C TYR A 72 2.67 -19.16 -4.02
N ILE A 73 3.11 -17.91 -3.89
CA ILE A 73 4.33 -17.57 -3.17
C ILE A 73 3.89 -17.06 -1.79
N PRO A 74 4.46 -17.61 -0.70
CA PRO A 74 4.16 -17.16 0.65
C PRO A 74 4.36 -15.65 0.80
N ASP A 75 3.37 -14.97 1.40
CA ASP A 75 3.41 -13.55 1.74
C ASP A 75 4.05 -13.29 3.11
N GLU A 76 4.89 -14.20 3.61
CA GLU A 76 5.40 -14.19 4.99
C GLU A 76 6.14 -12.88 5.33
N GLU A 77 6.95 -12.37 4.41
CA GLU A 77 7.68 -11.11 4.59
C GLU A 77 6.75 -9.89 4.59
N LEU A 78 5.78 -9.87 3.69
CA LEU A 78 4.75 -8.84 3.66
C LEU A 78 3.89 -8.87 4.93
N GLN A 79 3.50 -10.07 5.39
CA GLN A 79 2.75 -10.26 6.61
C GLN A 79 3.54 -9.87 7.84
N ALA A 80 4.83 -10.22 7.91
CA ALA A 80 5.72 -9.81 8.99
C ALA A 80 5.88 -8.29 9.04
N THR A 81 6.02 -7.64 7.88
CA THR A 81 6.10 -6.18 7.78
C THR A 81 4.82 -5.53 8.30
N VAL A 82 3.65 -5.95 7.81
CA VAL A 82 2.36 -5.43 8.27
C VAL A 82 2.15 -5.64 9.77
N ALA A 83 2.57 -6.77 10.33
CA ALA A 83 2.45 -7.05 11.75
C ALA A 83 3.41 -6.23 12.63
N GLN A 84 4.54 -5.78 12.07
CA GLN A 84 5.53 -4.95 12.75
C GLN A 84 5.26 -3.45 12.57
N THR A 85 4.51 -3.05 11.54
CA THR A 85 4.11 -1.66 11.35
C THR A 85 3.14 -1.25 12.47
N GLU A 86 3.62 -0.38 13.35
CA GLU A 86 2.83 0.20 14.42
C GLU A 86 2.95 1.72 14.36
N PHE A 87 1.80 2.40 14.30
CA PHE A 87 1.74 3.85 14.39
C PHE A 87 1.37 4.23 15.83
N THR A 88 2.11 5.18 16.40
CA THR A 88 1.81 5.71 17.74
C THR A 88 1.53 7.20 17.68
N PRO A 89 0.73 7.77 18.61
CA PRO A 89 0.35 9.18 18.58
C PRO A 89 1.52 10.16 18.84
N ASP A 90 2.65 9.63 19.31
CA ASP A 90 3.85 10.39 19.70
C ASP A 90 4.96 10.35 18.62
N MET A 91 4.74 9.63 17.51
CA MET A 91 5.66 9.61 16.38
C MET A 91 5.78 10.96 15.70
N SER A 92 6.96 11.24 15.14
CA SER A 92 7.13 12.36 14.24
C SER A 92 6.50 12.08 12.88
N VAL A 93 6.28 13.13 12.08
CA VAL A 93 5.83 13.00 10.70
C VAL A 93 6.81 12.14 9.89
N GLU A 94 8.11 12.29 10.14
CA GLU A 94 9.17 11.51 9.46
C GLU A 94 9.04 10.02 9.80
N ASP A 95 8.92 9.67 11.08
CA ASP A 95 8.76 8.27 11.50
C ASP A 95 7.52 7.62 10.86
N ILE A 96 6.41 8.36 10.80
CA ILE A 96 5.15 7.86 10.21
C ILE A 96 5.32 7.58 8.72
N ILE A 97 6.00 8.46 7.99
CA ILE A 97 6.24 8.28 6.56
C ILE A 97 7.25 7.17 6.33
N GLU A 98 8.30 7.06 7.14
CA GLU A 98 9.26 5.96 7.04
C GLU A 98 8.60 4.60 7.26
N GLU A 99 7.73 4.47 8.27
CA GLU A 99 6.95 3.24 8.49
C GLU A 99 6.05 2.91 7.30
N LYS A 100 5.39 3.92 6.73
CA LYS A 100 4.59 3.74 5.52
C LYS A 100 5.43 3.28 4.32
N MET A 101 6.61 3.87 4.14
CA MET A 101 7.52 3.51 3.05
C MET A 101 8.03 2.08 3.16
N LYS A 102 8.29 1.58 4.38
CA LYS A 102 8.67 0.17 4.60
C LYS A 102 7.57 -0.77 4.11
N PHE A 103 6.32 -0.46 4.43
CA PHE A 103 5.18 -1.23 3.94
C PHE A 103 5.05 -1.18 2.41
N ASP A 104 5.15 0.00 1.80
CA ASP A 104 5.07 0.14 0.35
C ASP A 104 6.18 -0.61 -0.37
N GLN A 105 7.39 -0.58 0.19
CA GLN A 105 8.54 -1.33 -0.33
C GLN A 105 8.31 -2.86 -0.25
N ALA A 106 7.82 -3.37 0.89
CA ALA A 106 7.47 -4.79 1.01
C ALA A 106 6.36 -5.20 0.03
N MET A 107 5.41 -4.30 -0.24
CA MET A 107 4.36 -4.54 -1.24
C MET A 107 4.91 -4.59 -2.67
N ILE A 108 5.82 -3.67 -3.02
CA ILE A 108 6.49 -3.66 -4.32
C ILE A 108 7.30 -4.95 -4.51
N GLU A 109 8.04 -5.39 -3.49
CA GLU A 109 8.82 -6.64 -3.54
C GLU A 109 7.94 -7.88 -3.71
N PHE A 110 6.81 -7.93 -3.00
CA PHE A 110 5.81 -8.98 -3.18
C PHE A 110 5.27 -9.02 -4.62
N LEU A 111 4.94 -7.86 -5.20
CA LEU A 111 4.46 -7.76 -6.57
C LEU A 111 5.53 -8.11 -7.61
N ASP A 112 6.77 -7.63 -7.44
CA ASP A 112 7.90 -7.96 -8.30
C ASP A 112 8.19 -9.46 -8.30
N HIS A 113 8.04 -10.12 -7.16
CA HIS A 113 8.20 -11.56 -7.07
C HIS A 113 7.10 -12.29 -7.87
N ASN A 114 5.83 -11.89 -7.71
CA ASN A 114 4.72 -12.45 -8.51
C ASN A 114 4.88 -12.21 -10.02
N ILE A 115 5.45 -11.07 -10.43
CA ILE A 115 5.77 -10.75 -11.83
C ILE A 115 6.84 -11.69 -12.39
N ARG A 116 7.87 -12.05 -11.60
CA ARG A 116 8.96 -12.93 -12.04
C ARG A 116 8.54 -14.38 -12.17
N GLU A 117 7.65 -14.84 -11.30
CA GLU A 117 7.23 -16.24 -11.25
C GLU A 117 6.04 -16.54 -12.18
N THR A 118 5.27 -15.53 -12.59
CA THR A 118 4.23 -15.74 -13.60
C THR A 118 4.82 -15.89 -15.00
N SER A 119 4.34 -16.89 -15.74
CA SER A 119 4.69 -17.10 -17.16
C SER A 119 3.58 -16.62 -18.11
N ILE A 120 2.52 -16.01 -17.56
CA ILE A 120 1.31 -15.63 -18.31
C ILE A 120 1.37 -14.12 -18.56
N PRO A 121 1.57 -13.67 -19.82
CA PRO A 121 1.83 -12.25 -20.13
C PRO A 121 0.76 -11.28 -19.61
N ARG A 122 -0.53 -11.65 -19.71
CA ARG A 122 -1.63 -10.80 -19.22
C ARG A 122 -1.62 -10.62 -17.71
N VAL A 123 -1.27 -11.68 -16.97
CA VAL A 123 -1.14 -11.65 -15.50
C VAL A 123 0.08 -10.82 -15.11
N GLU A 124 1.17 -10.99 -15.83
CA GLU A 124 2.39 -10.19 -15.66
C GLU A 124 2.12 -8.69 -15.85
N GLU A 125 1.43 -8.32 -16.93
CA GLU A 125 1.01 -6.93 -17.21
C GLU A 125 0.10 -6.38 -16.11
N PHE A 126 -0.85 -7.18 -15.63
CA PHE A 126 -1.72 -6.79 -14.53
C PHE A 126 -0.93 -6.47 -13.25
N PHE A 127 -0.03 -7.36 -12.83
CA PHE A 127 0.77 -7.10 -11.63
C PHE A 127 1.76 -5.95 -11.82
N LYS A 128 2.33 -5.76 -13.02
CA LYS A 128 3.15 -4.58 -13.34
C LYS A 128 2.36 -3.29 -13.19
N SER A 129 1.15 -3.24 -13.75
CA SER A 129 0.29 -2.06 -13.62
C SER A 129 -0.03 -1.74 -12.15
N LEU A 130 -0.24 -2.76 -11.32
CA LEU A 130 -0.48 -2.55 -9.89
C LEU A 130 0.78 -2.08 -9.17
N ARG A 131 1.94 -2.69 -9.44
CA ARG A 131 3.23 -2.28 -8.87
C ARG A 131 3.57 -0.85 -9.24
N ASP A 132 3.40 -0.47 -10.49
CA ASP A 132 3.69 0.89 -10.96
C ASP A 132 2.80 1.91 -10.26
N HIS A 133 1.54 1.56 -9.95
CA HIS A 133 0.64 2.41 -9.16
C HIS A 133 1.14 2.59 -7.72
N VAL A 134 1.55 1.51 -7.05
CA VAL A 134 2.12 1.54 -5.69
C VAL A 134 3.43 2.36 -5.68
N GLN A 135 4.30 2.13 -6.66
CA GLN A 135 5.61 2.79 -6.75
C GLN A 135 5.47 4.30 -7.02
N SER A 136 4.55 4.71 -7.89
CA SER A 136 4.29 6.13 -8.16
C SER A 136 3.85 6.86 -6.89
N ARG A 137 3.07 6.20 -6.04
CA ARG A 137 2.58 6.77 -4.78
C ARG A 137 3.65 6.81 -3.70
N ALA A 138 4.41 5.73 -3.55
CA ALA A 138 5.57 5.71 -2.65
C ALA A 138 6.56 6.85 -2.97
N ALA A 139 6.76 7.15 -4.27
CA ALA A 139 7.57 8.28 -4.72
C ALA A 139 6.97 9.65 -4.34
N GLN A 140 5.63 9.80 -4.37
CA GLN A 140 4.94 11.02 -3.93
C GLN A 140 5.14 11.25 -2.43
N HIS A 141 5.00 10.21 -1.60
CA HIS A 141 5.22 10.28 -0.15
C HIS A 141 6.67 10.68 0.19
N ALA A 142 7.64 10.07 -0.51
CA ALA A 142 9.06 10.39 -0.33
C ALA A 142 9.40 11.83 -0.71
N TRP A 143 8.77 12.38 -1.77
CA TRP A 143 8.98 13.76 -2.20
C TRP A 143 8.34 14.77 -1.26
N ALA A 144 7.10 14.54 -0.80
CA ALA A 144 6.42 15.39 0.17
C ALA A 144 7.25 15.59 1.45
N THR A 145 7.89 14.53 1.93
CA THR A 145 8.78 14.58 3.12
C THR A 145 10.01 15.47 2.88
N ARG A 146 10.59 15.42 1.67
CA ARG A 146 11.83 16.13 1.33
C ARG A 146 11.60 17.62 1.10
N GLU A 147 10.45 18.03 0.54
CA GLU A 147 10.09 19.45 0.42
C GLU A 147 9.73 20.09 1.75
N GLU A 148 9.04 19.38 2.65
CA GLU A 148 8.77 19.87 4.00
C GLU A 148 10.04 20.16 4.81
N GLN A 149 11.14 19.45 4.53
CA GLN A 149 12.47 19.71 5.10
C GLN A 149 13.17 20.91 4.46
N ALA A 150 12.79 21.28 3.23
CA ALA A 150 13.40 22.37 2.47
C ALA A 150 12.63 23.71 2.60
N GLY A 151 11.36 23.68 2.97
CA GLY A 151 10.53 24.88 3.13
C GLY A 151 9.28 24.61 3.96
N SER A 152 9.10 25.39 5.02
CA SER A 152 7.91 25.43 5.85
C SER A 152 6.66 25.83 5.05
N ASP A 153 5.89 24.86 4.55
CA ASP A 153 4.42 24.93 4.48
C ASP A 153 3.86 23.56 4.10
N LEU A 154 2.87 23.09 4.86
CA LEU A 154 2.13 21.86 4.55
C LEU A 154 1.45 21.99 3.18
N PRO A 155 1.35 20.92 2.38
CA PRO A 155 0.50 20.92 1.20
C PRO A 155 -0.94 21.24 1.63
N GLN A 156 -1.46 22.38 1.18
CA GLN A 156 -2.89 22.66 1.23
C GLN A 156 -3.57 21.68 0.30
N PHE A 157 -4.11 20.60 0.86
CA PHE A 157 -5.06 19.76 0.15
C PHE A 157 -6.32 20.61 -0.10
N GLU A 158 -6.44 21.18 -1.29
CA GLU A 158 -7.68 21.80 -1.73
C GLU A 158 -8.76 20.72 -1.84
N LEU A 159 -9.87 20.94 -1.12
CA LEU A 159 -11.09 20.13 -1.11
C LEU A 159 -11.91 20.30 -2.39
#